data_AF-A0A0N8PWT8-F1
#
_entry.id   AF-A0A0N8PWT8-F1
#
_cell.length_a   1.000
_cell.length_b   1.000
_cell.length_c   1.000
_cell.angle_alpha   90.00
_cell.angle_beta   90.00
_cell.angle_gamma   90.00
#
_symmetry.space_group_name_H-M   'P 1'
#
loop_
_entity.id
_entity.type
_entity.pdbx_description
1 polymer ?
#
loop_
_entity_poly.entity_id
_entity_poly.type
_entity_poly.pdbx_seq_one_letter_code
_entity_poly.pdbx_strand_id
1 'polypeptide(L)'
;MGAVCWVLMFSDAWLREAFRNLLSCYGDPEEVLKLTEMGEVPSLEAYVLYQFAYMKQHYSIIVVTDGMSEEEINEIGMEYAPTVNDALMNSFKLHGDAAKVMVAPYASITYTGSGCSQVRKV
;
A
#
# COMPACT_ATOMS: atom_id res chain seq x y z
N MET A 1 -18.28 6.32 -4.16
CA MET A 1 -17.20 5.73 -3.34
C MET A 1 -15.94 5.76 -4.18
N GLY A 2 -14.90 6.49 -3.76
CA GLY A 2 -13.65 6.59 -4.51
C GLY A 2 -12.73 5.45 -4.12
N ALA A 3 -12.22 4.70 -5.10
CA ALA A 3 -11.13 3.75 -4.89
C ALA A 3 -9.80 4.52 -4.95
N VAL A 4 -8.91 4.26 -4.00
CA VAL A 4 -7.56 4.83 -3.99
C VAL A 4 -6.60 3.68 -4.26
N CYS A 5 -6.05 3.66 -5.48
CA CYS A 5 -5.00 2.71 -5.87
C CYS A 5 -3.65 3.33 -5.50
N TRP A 6 -2.86 2.64 -4.67
CA TRP A 6 -1.55 3.10 -4.23
C TRP A 6 -0.46 2.28 -4.89
N VAL A 7 0.42 2.95 -5.64
CA VAL A 7 1.64 2.35 -6.19
C VAL A 7 2.78 2.67 -5.23
N LEU A 8 3.48 1.63 -4.77
CA LEU A 8 4.57 1.75 -3.82
C LEU A 8 5.83 1.13 -4.38
N MET A 9 6.96 1.79 -4.16
CA MET A 9 8.28 1.34 -4.60
C MET A 9 9.16 1.12 -3.39
N PHE A 10 9.71 -0.09 -3.23
CA PHE A 10 10.67 -0.43 -2.18
C PHE A 10 12.06 -0.62 -2.81
N SER A 11 13.03 0.24 -2.46
CA SER A 11 14.40 0.18 -3.01
C SER A 11 15.38 -0.62 -2.15
N ASP A 12 15.18 -0.74 -0.85
CA ASP A 12 16.16 -1.34 0.07
C ASP A 12 15.84 -2.79 0.41
N ALA A 13 16.84 -3.68 0.29
CA ALA A 13 16.67 -5.13 0.49
C ALA A 13 16.37 -5.51 1.96
N TRP A 14 16.97 -4.81 2.93
CA TRP A 14 16.68 -5.04 4.35
C TRP A 14 15.26 -4.60 4.73
N LEU A 15 14.83 -3.45 4.18
CA LEU A 15 13.48 -2.95 4.35
C LEU A 15 12.46 -3.95 3.77
N ARG A 16 12.76 -4.58 2.62
CA ARG A 16 11.90 -5.60 2.00
C ARG A 16 11.64 -6.80 2.90
N GLU A 17 12.70 -7.41 3.44
CA GLU A 17 12.57 -8.62 4.28
C GLU A 17 11.83 -8.33 5.59
N ALA A 18 12.21 -7.23 6.27
CA ALA A 18 11.54 -6.79 7.49
C ALA A 18 10.08 -6.43 7.21
N PHE A 19 9.81 -5.69 6.15
CA PHE A 19 8.46 -5.26 5.78
C PHE A 19 7.56 -6.43 5.38
N ARG A 20 8.08 -7.41 4.62
CA ARG A 20 7.36 -8.65 4.30
C ARG A 20 7.00 -9.41 5.56
N ASN A 21 7.97 -9.69 6.43
CA ASN A 21 7.73 -10.42 7.67
C ASN A 21 6.70 -9.69 8.55
N LEU A 22 6.84 -8.37 8.70
CA LEU A 22 5.94 -7.59 9.54
C LEU A 22 4.51 -7.51 8.96
N LEU A 23 4.33 -7.33 7.63
CA LEU A 23 2.99 -7.31 7.02
C LEU A 23 2.31 -8.68 6.95
N SER A 24 3.10 -9.76 6.90
CA SER A 24 2.58 -11.13 6.96
C SER A 24 2.19 -11.52 8.39
N CYS A 25 2.90 -11.00 9.41
CA CYS A 25 2.62 -11.27 10.81
C CYS A 25 1.49 -10.41 11.39
N TYR A 26 1.38 -9.14 10.98
CA TYR A 26 0.46 -8.17 11.60
C TYR A 26 -0.58 -7.68 10.60
N GLY A 27 -1.68 -8.42 10.51
CA GLY A 27 -2.81 -8.10 9.63
C GLY A 27 -3.85 -7.15 10.26
N ASP A 28 -3.79 -6.92 11.57
CA ASP A 28 -4.72 -6.10 12.32
C ASP A 28 -4.07 -4.77 12.79
N PRO A 29 -4.57 -3.60 12.34
CA PRO A 29 -4.07 -2.30 12.80
C PRO A 29 -4.09 -2.14 14.32
N GLU A 30 -5.11 -2.67 15.00
CA GLU A 30 -5.23 -2.56 16.45
C GLU A 30 -4.15 -3.39 17.18
N GLU A 31 -3.75 -4.52 16.61
CA GLU A 31 -2.64 -5.32 17.11
C GLU A 31 -1.31 -4.57 17.00
N VAL A 32 -1.08 -3.88 15.87
CA VAL A 32 0.11 -3.04 15.69
C VAL A 32 0.19 -1.95 16.76
N LEU A 33 -0.93 -1.25 17.03
CA LEU A 33 -0.98 -0.23 18.09
C LEU A 33 -0.63 -0.82 19.46
N LYS A 34 -1.26 -1.95 19.81
CA LYS A 34 -1.02 -2.62 21.09
C LYS A 34 0.44 -3.04 21.27
N LEU A 35 1.06 -3.63 20.25
CA LEU A 35 2.47 -4.03 20.29
C LEU A 35 3.42 -2.84 20.40
N THR A 36 3.03 -1.70 19.80
CA THR A 36 3.77 -0.44 19.91
C THR A 36 3.70 0.13 21.32
N GLU A 37 2.51 0.13 21.94
CA GLU A 37 2.32 0.55 23.34
C GLU A 37 3.10 -0.31 24.33
N MET A 38 3.26 -1.61 24.02
CA MET A 38 4.08 -2.55 24.78
C MET A 38 5.60 -2.38 24.55
N GLY A 39 6.01 -1.57 23.56
CA GLY A 39 7.42 -1.36 23.20
C GLY A 39 8.04 -2.48 22.36
N GLU A 40 7.24 -3.40 21.83
CA GLU A 40 7.69 -4.54 21.02
C GLU A 40 7.94 -4.14 19.55
N VAL A 41 7.22 -3.13 19.05
CA VAL A 41 7.41 -2.55 17.72
C VAL A 41 7.82 -1.07 17.88
N PRO A 42 8.94 -0.62 17.27
CA PRO A 42 9.32 0.78 17.35
C PRO A 42 8.35 1.67 16.58
N SER A 43 8.21 2.92 17.02
CA SER A 43 7.12 3.81 16.61
C SER A 43 7.11 4.19 15.13
N LEU A 44 8.28 4.22 14.46
CA LEU A 44 8.36 4.55 13.04
C LEU A 44 7.85 3.39 12.18
N GLU A 45 8.28 2.18 12.48
CA GLU A 45 7.85 0.94 11.85
C GLU A 45 6.36 0.72 12.09
N ALA A 46 5.89 0.96 13.32
CA ALA A 46 4.48 0.88 13.68
C ALA A 46 3.58 1.77 12.81
N TYR A 47 4.00 3.01 12.51
CA TYR A 47 3.24 3.92 11.66
C TYR A 47 3.03 3.34 10.26
N VAL A 48 4.10 2.81 9.67
CA VAL A 48 4.04 2.22 8.33
C VAL A 48 3.15 0.97 8.37
N LEU A 49 3.37 0.07 9.33
CA LEU A 49 2.59 -1.16 9.46
C LEU A 49 1.11 -0.90 9.68
N TYR A 50 0.76 0.04 10.56
CA TYR A 50 -0.62 0.43 10.81
C TYR A 50 -1.31 0.90 9.53
N GLN A 51 -0.65 1.80 8.78
CA GLN A 51 -1.19 2.34 7.53
C GLN A 51 -1.49 1.21 6.53
N PHE A 52 -0.58 0.26 6.37
CA PHE A 52 -0.75 -0.85 5.43
C PHE A 52 -1.77 -1.88 5.89
N ALA A 53 -1.76 -2.24 7.17
CA ALA A 53 -2.76 -3.12 7.75
C ALA A 53 -4.17 -2.53 7.56
N TYR A 54 -4.32 -1.21 7.81
CA TYR A 54 -5.60 -0.52 7.66
C TYR A 54 -6.03 -0.50 6.19
N MET A 55 -5.12 -0.11 5.29
CA MET A 55 -5.43 -0.03 3.87
C MET A 55 -5.84 -1.39 3.29
N LYS A 56 -5.15 -2.47 3.64
CA LYS A 56 -5.49 -3.83 3.18
C LYS A 56 -6.88 -4.29 3.61
N GLN A 57 -7.37 -3.83 4.76
CA GLN A 57 -8.72 -4.16 5.24
C GLN A 57 -9.83 -3.41 4.50
N HIS A 58 -9.52 -2.25 3.93
CA HIS A 58 -10.52 -1.33 3.37
C HIS A 58 -10.43 -1.13 1.86
N TYR A 59 -9.30 -1.46 1.23
CA TYR A 59 -9.02 -1.22 -0.18
C TYR A 59 -8.30 -2.41 -0.81
N SER A 60 -8.62 -2.71 -2.08
CA SER A 60 -7.75 -3.54 -2.92
C SER A 60 -6.51 -2.73 -3.29
N ILE A 61 -5.33 -3.33 -3.10
CA ILE A 61 -4.03 -2.73 -3.39
C ILE A 61 -3.37 -3.60 -4.45
N ILE A 62 -3.15 -3.03 -5.64
CA ILE A 62 -2.43 -3.69 -6.73
C ILE A 62 -1.02 -3.11 -6.83
N VAL A 63 -0.01 -3.96 -6.75
CA VAL A 63 1.41 -3.60 -6.78
C VAL A 63 1.99 -3.92 -8.15
N VAL A 64 2.69 -2.93 -8.71
CA VAL A 64 3.48 -3.06 -9.94
C VAL A 64 4.94 -2.83 -9.55
N THR A 65 5.77 -3.85 -9.66
CA THR A 65 7.18 -3.80 -9.21
C THR A 65 8.02 -4.83 -9.95
N ASP A 66 9.29 -4.48 -10.20
CA ASP A 66 10.32 -5.42 -10.67
C ASP A 66 11.11 -6.04 -9.50
N GLY A 67 10.83 -5.60 -8.27
CA GLY A 67 11.65 -5.86 -7.09
C GLY A 67 11.14 -6.95 -6.14
N MET A 68 9.96 -7.52 -6.41
CA MET A 68 9.33 -8.60 -5.65
C MET A 68 8.57 -9.52 -6.61
N SER A 69 8.50 -10.81 -6.30
CA SER A 69 7.70 -11.76 -7.09
C SER A 69 6.21 -11.64 -6.80
N GLU A 70 5.38 -12.17 -7.70
CA GLU A 70 3.93 -12.25 -7.51
C GLU A 70 3.57 -12.99 -6.23
N GLU A 71 4.26 -14.10 -5.93
CA GLU A 71 4.03 -14.88 -4.71
C GLU A 71 4.30 -14.05 -3.45
N GLU A 72 5.39 -13.28 -3.42
CA GLU A 72 5.75 -12.43 -2.27
C GLU A 72 4.71 -11.33 -2.03
N ILE A 73 4.16 -10.76 -3.09
CA ILE A 73 3.10 -9.74 -3.02
C ILE A 73 1.78 -10.35 -2.54
N ASN A 74 1.44 -11.54 -3.02
CA ASN A 74 0.24 -12.26 -2.60
C ASN A 74 0.33 -12.68 -1.11
N GLU A 75 1.50 -13.10 -0.63
CA GLU A 75 1.73 -13.46 0.78
C GLU A 75 1.45 -12.31 1.74
N ILE A 76 1.76 -11.07 1.36
CA ILE A 76 1.48 -9.89 2.19
C ILE A 76 0.04 -9.38 2.04
N GLY A 77 -0.81 -10.09 1.28
CA GLY A 77 -2.23 -9.76 1.12
C GLY A 77 -2.50 -8.59 0.18
N MET A 78 -1.67 -8.43 -0.85
CA MET A 78 -1.85 -7.47 -1.94
C MET A 78 -1.94 -8.20 -3.28
N GLU A 79 -2.46 -7.53 -4.30
CA GLU A 79 -2.57 -8.08 -5.65
C GLU A 79 -1.35 -7.66 -6.49
N TYR A 80 -0.85 -8.53 -7.35
CA TYR A 80 0.25 -8.21 -8.27
C TYR A 80 -0.27 -7.88 -9.68
N ALA A 81 0.40 -6.94 -10.35
CA ALA A 81 0.25 -6.74 -11.78
C ALA A 81 1.61 -6.45 -12.44
N PRO A 82 1.90 -7.03 -13.61
CA PRO A 82 3.20 -6.88 -14.26
C PRO A 82 3.40 -5.49 -14.90
N THR A 83 2.31 -4.78 -15.20
CA THR A 83 2.38 -3.42 -15.74
C THR A 83 1.33 -2.52 -15.11
N VAL A 84 1.57 -1.20 -15.18
CA VAL A 84 0.57 -0.18 -14.75
C VAL A 84 -0.73 -0.32 -15.54
N ASN A 85 -0.65 -0.66 -16.83
CA ASN A 85 -1.84 -0.85 -17.64
C ASN A 85 -2.67 -2.04 -17.16
N ASP A 86 -2.03 -3.15 -16.79
CA ASP A 86 -2.72 -4.32 -16.24
C ASP A 86 -3.37 -4.02 -14.90
N ALA A 87 -2.67 -3.28 -14.03
CA ALA A 87 -3.24 -2.81 -12.76
C ALA A 87 -4.48 -1.92 -12.95
N LEU A 88 -4.44 -1.00 -13.92
CA LEU A 88 -5.57 -0.14 -14.27
C LEU A 88 -6.74 -0.95 -14.84
N MET A 89 -6.47 -1.87 -15.76
CA MET A 89 -7.52 -2.72 -16.33
C MET A 89 -8.19 -3.59 -15.27
N ASN A 90 -7.43 -4.13 -14.33
CA ASN A 90 -7.99 -4.89 -13.20
C ASN A 90 -8.82 -3.99 -12.27
N SER A 91 -8.33 -2.77 -12.00
CA SER A 91 -9.07 -1.78 -11.21
C SER A 91 -10.40 -1.38 -11.88
N PHE A 92 -10.42 -1.18 -13.20
CA PHE A 92 -11.65 -0.84 -13.94
C PHE A 92 -12.64 -2.00 -13.99
N LYS A 93 -12.18 -3.26 -14.04
CA LYS A 93 -13.09 -4.41 -13.90
C LYS A 93 -13.81 -4.42 -12.55
N LEU A 94 -13.13 -4.00 -11.48
CA LEU A 94 -13.69 -3.96 -10.13
C LEU A 94 -14.61 -2.75 -9.91
N HIS A 95 -14.26 -1.59 -10.47
CA HIS A 95 -14.91 -0.31 -10.17
C HIS A 95 -15.77 0.26 -11.31
N GLY A 96 -15.75 -0.35 -12.49
CA GLY A 96 -16.42 0.08 -13.71
C GLY A 96 -15.59 1.03 -14.58
N ASP A 97 -15.82 0.98 -15.89
CA ASP A 97 -15.04 1.74 -16.90
C ASP A 97 -15.14 3.28 -16.76
N ALA A 98 -16.20 3.76 -16.10
CA ALA A 98 -16.40 5.19 -15.83
C ALA A 98 -15.79 5.65 -14.49
N ALA A 99 -15.03 4.79 -13.81
CA ALA A 99 -14.37 5.14 -12.55
C ALA A 99 -13.40 6.31 -12.75
N LYS A 100 -13.39 7.22 -11.77
CA LYS A 100 -12.44 8.35 -11.76
C LYS A 100 -11.13 7.90 -11.15
N VAL A 101 -10.04 8.19 -11.84
CA VAL A 101 -8.68 7.89 -11.37
C VAL A 101 -8.06 9.16 -10.78
N MET A 102 -7.48 9.02 -9.58
CA MET A 102 -6.62 10.04 -8.99
C MET A 102 -5.17 9.57 -9.10
N VAL A 103 -4.30 10.44 -9.60
CA VAL A 103 -2.87 10.13 -9.76
C VAL A 103 -2.08 11.00 -8.77
N ALA A 104 -1.29 10.34 -7.93
CA ALA A 104 -0.35 10.98 -7.00
C ALA A 104 1.08 10.66 -7.42
N PRO A 105 1.73 11.50 -8.26
CA PRO A 105 3.12 11.28 -8.64
C PRO A 105 4.03 11.49 -7.43
N TYR A 106 5.05 10.63 -7.26
CA TYR A 106 6.02 10.67 -6.16
C TYR A 106 5.37 10.56 -4.76
N ALA A 107 4.40 9.67 -4.61
CA ALA A 107 3.89 9.31 -3.30
C ALA A 107 5.03 8.79 -2.41
N SER A 108 5.24 9.46 -1.28
CA SER A 108 6.13 9.03 -0.21
C SER A 108 5.33 8.98 1.08
N ILE A 109 5.69 8.06 1.97
CA ILE A 109 5.09 7.90 3.31
C ILE A 109 5.11 9.22 4.11
N THR A 110 5.94 10.20 3.71
CA THR A 110 6.07 11.53 4.33
C THR A 110 5.05 12.58 3.88
N TYR A 111 4.20 12.33 2.87
CA TYR A 111 3.29 13.34 2.31
C TYR A 111 1.85 12.84 2.16
N THR A 112 1.19 12.57 3.28
CA THR A 112 -0.28 12.60 3.37
C THR A 112 -0.71 13.50 4.53
N GLY A 113 -0.09 14.68 4.62
CA GLY A 113 -0.70 15.80 5.32
C GLY A 113 -1.97 16.19 4.58
N SER A 114 -3.09 16.22 5.29
CA SER A 114 -4.36 16.81 4.88
C SER A 114 -4.16 18.31 4.57
N GLY A 115 -3.63 18.59 3.39
CA GLY A 115 -3.24 19.92 2.94
C GLY A 115 -3.22 19.96 1.42
N CYS A 116 -4.20 20.68 0.87
CA CYS A 116 -4.38 20.98 -0.54
C CYS A 116 -3.04 21.19 -1.28
N SER A 117 -2.68 20.27 -2.17
CA SER A 117 -1.67 20.50 -3.19
C SER A 117 -2.24 20.06 -4.55
N GLN A 118 -1.99 20.90 -5.55
CA GLN A 118 -2.76 20.99 -6.78
C GLN A 118 -2.69 19.71 -7.64
N VAL A 119 -3.76 18.94 -7.65
CA VAL A 119 -3.98 17.88 -8.64
C VAL A 119 -4.38 18.55 -9.95
N ARG A 120 -3.46 18.58 -10.94
CA ARG A 120 -3.84 18.92 -12.32
C ARG A 120 -4.72 17.80 -12.86
N LYS A 121 -5.93 18.15 -13.27
CA LYS A 121 -6.76 17.31 -14.14
C LYS A 121 -5.99 17.04 -15.42
N VAL A 122 -5.88 15.76 -15.78
CA VAL A 122 -5.58 15.33 -17.15
C VAL A 122 -6.92 15.05 -17.83
#